data_AF-A0A7W1CZN9-F1
#
_entry.id   AF-A0A7W1CZN9-F1
#
_cell.length_a   1.000
_cell.length_b   1.000
_cell.length_c   1.000
_cell.angle_alpha   90.00
_cell.angle_beta   90.00
_cell.angle_gamma   90.00
#
_symmetry.space_group_name_H-M   'P 1'
#
loop_
_entity.id
_entity.type
_entity.pdbx_description
1 polymer ?
#
loop_
_entity_poly.entity_id
_entity_poly.type
_entity_poly.pdbx_seq_one_letter_code
_entity_poly.pdbx_strand_id
1 'polypeptide(L)' 'NDTDIVKGGTGYDKINVADGDRLDTASGGAAGDWCIVDARSEAGTGCSRVTVR' A
#
# COMPACT_ATOMS: atom_id res chain seq x y z
N ASN A 1 -17.26 4.44 -4.12
CA ASN A 1 -16.59 4.19 -2.83
C ASN A 1 -15.92 2.86 -3.01
N ASP A 2 -14.87 2.88 -3.83
CA ASP A 2 -14.02 1.72 -4.05
C ASP A 2 -12.92 1.81 -3.00
N THR A 3 -12.65 0.69 -2.36
CA THR A 3 -11.50 0.54 -1.48
C THR A 3 -10.63 -0.47 -2.17
N ASP A 4 -9.59 0.00 -2.87
CA ASP A 4 -8.68 -0.88 -3.58
C ASP A 4 -7.69 -1.49 -2.60
N ILE A 5 -7.99 -2.72 -2.18
CA ILE A 5 -7.12 -3.49 -1.28
C ILE A 5 -6.15 -4.30 -2.12
N VAL A 6 -4.93 -3.79 -2.28
CA VAL A 6 -3.83 -4.55 -2.88
C VAL A 6 -3.05 -5.25 -1.78
N LYS A 7 -3.02 -6.59 -1.83
CA LYS A 7 -2.21 -7.43 -0.94
C LYS A 7 -1.01 -8.00 -1.67
N GLY A 8 0.17 -7.69 -1.14
CA GLY A 8 1.41 -8.37 -1.51
C GLY A 8 1.39 -9.85 -1.11
N GLY A 9 2.13 -10.65 -1.86
CA GLY A 9 2.36 -12.07 -1.57
C GLY A 9 3.54 -12.25 -0.63
N THR A 10 4.40 -13.22 -0.92
CA THR A 10 5.69 -13.38 -0.25
C THR A 10 6.78 -12.75 -1.09
N GLY A 11 7.62 -11.88 -0.53
CA GLY A 11 8.77 -11.31 -1.22
C GLY A 11 8.95 -9.82 -0.96
N TYR A 12 9.62 -9.11 -1.87
CA TYR A 12 9.69 -7.65 -1.82
C TYR A 12 8.75 -7.11 -2.90
N ASP A 13 7.50 -6.88 -2.53
CA ASP A 13 6.48 -6.40 -3.45
C ASP A 13 6.43 -4.88 -3.48
N LYS A 14 6.07 -4.33 -4.64
CA LYS A 14 5.82 -2.90 -4.82
C LYS A 14 4.34 -2.70 -5.08
N ILE A 15 3.66 -2.09 -4.12
CA ILE A 15 2.21 -1.89 -4.13
C ILE A 15 1.96 -0.40 -4.34
N ASN A 16 1.30 -0.03 -5.44
CA ASN A 16 0.96 1.36 -5.73
C ASN A 16 -0.55 1.52 -5.78
N VAL A 17 -1.09 2.25 -4.82
CA VAL A 17 -2.51 2.64 -4.76
C VAL A 17 -2.66 4.16 -4.80
N ALA A 18 -1.59 4.91 -5.11
CA ALA A 18 -1.68 6.36 -5.24
C ALA A 18 -2.40 6.72 -6.56
N ASP A 19 -3.72 6.93 -6.50
CA ASP A 19 -4.59 7.22 -7.64
C ASP A 19 -5.19 8.65 -7.61
N GLY A 20 -4.98 9.39 -6.52
CA GLY A 20 -5.36 10.78 -6.34
C GLY A 20 -6.47 11.01 -5.30
N ASP A 21 -6.93 9.99 -4.58
CA ASP A 21 -7.82 10.17 -3.44
C ASP A 21 -7.20 9.76 -2.08
N ARG A 22 -8.01 9.51 -1.05
CA ARG A 22 -7.53 9.15 0.30
C ARG A 22 -8.29 7.95 0.88
N LEU A 23 -8.89 7.14 0.00
CA LEU A 23 -9.82 6.07 0.32
C LEU A 23 -9.23 4.69 0.02
N ASP A 24 -7.95 4.63 -0.33
CA ASP A 24 -7.25 3.40 -0.68
C ASP A 24 -6.64 2.70 0.53
N THR A 25 -6.26 1.43 0.34
CA THR A 25 -5.49 0.70 1.34
C THR A 25 -4.46 -0.24 0.71
N ALA A 26 -3.19 0.15 0.79
CA ALA A 26 -2.05 -0.70 0.43
C ALA A 26 -1.64 -1.58 1.61
N SER A 27 -1.65 -2.90 1.47
CA SER A 27 -1.16 -3.83 2.50
C SER A 27 -0.06 -4.73 1.96
N GLY A 28 1.15 -4.60 2.51
CA GLY A 28 2.23 -5.56 2.28
C GLY A 28 1.93 -6.90 2.95
N GLY A 29 2.37 -7.98 2.35
CA GLY A 29 2.41 -9.30 2.96
C GLY A 29 3.49 -9.39 4.06
N ALA A 30 3.92 -10.62 4.36
CA ALA A 30 4.81 -10.92 5.48
C ALA A 30 6.29 -10.56 5.24
N ALA A 31 6.58 -9.69 4.28
CA ALA A 31 7.93 -9.42 3.82
C ALA A 31 8.15 -7.92 3.52
N GLY A 32 9.27 -7.57 2.90
CA GLY A 32 9.83 -6.22 2.85
C GLY A 32 9.12 -5.24 1.91
N ASP A 33 7.80 -5.20 1.93
CA ASP A 33 7.02 -4.58 0.86
C ASP A 33 7.07 -3.04 0.87
N TRP A 34 7.07 -2.48 -0.33
CA TRP A 34 7.07 -1.04 -0.57
C TRP A 34 5.71 -0.58 -1.08
N CYS A 35 4.99 0.12 -0.21
CA CYS A 35 3.70 0.72 -0.50
C CYS A 35 3.86 2.17 -0.95
N ILE A 36 3.18 2.54 -2.03
CA ILE A 36 3.05 3.89 -2.56
C ILE A 36 1.57 4.25 -2.46
N VAL A 37 1.28 5.33 -1.74
CA VAL A 37 -0.07 5.78 -1.32
C VAL A 37 -0.16 7.30 -1.49
N ASP A 38 -1.37 7.86 -1.53
CA ASP A 38 -1.60 9.31 -1.54
C ASP A 38 -1.60 9.89 -0.11
N ALA A 39 -1.93 9.07 0.90
CA ALA A 39 -1.83 9.44 2.30
C ALA A 39 -1.29 8.29 3.17
N ARG A 40 -0.58 8.63 4.25
CA ARG A 40 -0.12 7.61 5.23
C ARG A 40 -1.26 6.81 5.86
N SER A 41 -2.48 7.35 5.88
CA SER A 41 -3.67 6.66 6.35
C SER A 41 -4.06 5.45 5.49
N GLU A 42 -3.61 5.42 4.23
CA GLU A 42 -3.88 4.34 3.28
C GLU A 42 -2.81 3.25 3.33
N ALA A 43 -1.74 3.45 4.10
CA ALA A 43 -0.76 2.40 4.34
C ALA A 43 -1.31 1.45 5.42
N GLY A 44 -1.75 0.28 4.98
CA GLY A 44 -2.14 -0.84 5.82
C GLY A 44 -0.96 -1.59 6.40
N THR A 45 -1.25 -2.78 6.95
CA THR A 45 -0.25 -3.64 7.58
C THR A 45 0.73 -4.25 6.57
N GLY A 46 1.95 -4.54 7.00
CA GLY A 46 2.99 -5.23 6.20
C GLY A 46 3.73 -4.36 5.20
N CYS A 47 3.40 -3.08 5.09
CA CYS A 47 4.22 -2.11 4.35
C CYS A 47 5.52 -1.81 5.11
N SER A 48 6.61 -2.48 4.73
CA SER A 48 7.94 -2.24 5.31
C SER A 48 8.54 -0.90 4.89
N ARG A 49 8.13 -0.38 3.72
CA ARG A 49 8.49 0.95 3.22
C ARG A 49 7.24 1.65 2.71
N VAL A 50 7.08 2.93 3.03
CA VAL A 50 5.95 3.75 2.56
C VAL A 50 6.48 5.00 1.87
N THR A 51 6.00 5.25 0.66
CA THR A 51 6.17 6.52 -0.05
C THR A 51 4.81 7.17 -0.23
N VAL A 52 4.70 8.44 0.15
CA VAL A 52 3.51 9.24 -0.08
C VAL A 52 3.75 10.10 -1.32
N ARG A 53 2.77 10.18 -2.22
CA ARG A 53 2.85 11.02 -3.43
C ARG A 53 1.80 12.12 -3.45
#